data_AF-A0A2X4T562-F1
#
_entry.id   AF-A0A2X4T562-F1
#
_cell.length_a   1.000
_cell.length_b   1.000
_cell.length_c   1.000
_cell.angle_alpha   90.00
_cell.angle_beta   90.00
_cell.angle_gamma   90.00
#
_symmetry.space_group_name_H-M   'P 1'
#
loop_
_entity.id
_entity.type
_entity.pdbx_description
1 polymer ?
#
loop_
_entity_poly.entity_id
_entity_poly.type
_entity_poly.pdbx_seq_one_letter_code
_entity_poly.pdbx_strand_id
1 'polypeptide(L)'
;MDAQGQRRGTGAELRTDEWGTIRAGKGLFVSADAQAKAQGEVLDMSTALEEIDRLNQQLQQLEIAAEQAQALKVDVDSQIWMFEQRLKPLNEAVLFSAPEGMALTSGEHMQMTATKNVAINAGGDTSIGAMGNMTALAGDKLGLFAHTGQLSMKASEGPVEMQAQNASMRLFAEKKLTLSSASDISFAGKKRITLVGGGSYLRLEAGKVEYGTTATYLRRVKRTMFAGAHSTPTSSVLMPLVEDLIKDGFFDEQFRILNDSGKPMANVPYFISTESGETFKGVTDNQGLCKRVFSKEASKLTVWLGVQALERW
;
A
#
# COMPACT_ATOMS: atom_id res chain seq x y z
N MET A 1 -39.78 16.35 -29.21
CA MET A 1 -40.69 15.24 -29.53
C MET A 1 -39.88 14.19 -30.30
N ASP A 2 -40.34 12.95 -30.37
CA ASP A 2 -39.79 11.94 -31.28
C ASP A 2 -40.36 12.12 -32.71
N ALA A 3 -40.02 11.19 -33.62
CA ALA A 3 -40.48 11.22 -35.00
C ALA A 3 -42.00 11.05 -35.15
N GLN A 4 -42.67 10.55 -34.11
CA GLN A 4 -44.13 10.34 -34.05
C GLN A 4 -44.85 11.47 -33.31
N GLY A 5 -44.13 12.54 -32.93
CA GLY A 5 -44.70 13.66 -32.19
C GLY A 5 -44.91 13.39 -30.70
N GLN A 6 -44.47 12.25 -30.17
CA GLN A 6 -44.57 11.95 -28.74
C GLN A 6 -43.47 12.68 -27.95
N ARG A 7 -43.77 13.02 -26.70
CA ARG A 7 -42.80 13.70 -25.82
C ARG A 7 -41.69 12.73 -25.40
N ARG A 8 -40.51 12.94 -25.97
CA ARG A 8 -39.26 12.20 -25.67
C ARG A 8 -38.57 12.63 -24.36
N GLY A 9 -38.71 13.90 -23.98
CA GLY A 9 -37.98 14.49 -22.85
C GLY A 9 -38.22 16.00 -22.74
N THR A 10 -37.66 16.63 -21.71
CA THR A 10 -37.73 18.08 -21.46
C THR A 10 -36.39 18.57 -20.93
N GLY A 11 -35.90 19.69 -21.44
CA GLY A 11 -34.58 20.23 -21.13
C GLY A 11 -33.73 20.38 -22.38
N ALA A 12 -32.42 20.36 -22.20
CA ALA A 12 -31.45 20.34 -23.28
C ALA A 12 -30.84 18.94 -23.42
N GLU A 13 -30.68 18.46 -24.65
CA GLU A 13 -29.97 17.22 -24.97
C GLU A 13 -28.91 17.49 -26.02
N LEU A 14 -27.70 16.99 -25.78
CA LEU A 14 -26.64 16.88 -26.77
C LEU A 14 -26.44 15.38 -27.08
N ARG A 15 -26.82 14.94 -28.28
CA ARG A 15 -26.74 13.53 -28.72
C ARG A 15 -25.97 13.41 -30.03
N THR A 16 -25.09 12.42 -30.11
CA THR A 16 -24.41 11.94 -31.33
C THR A 16 -24.16 10.43 -31.20
N ASP A 17 -24.08 9.72 -32.33
CA ASP A 17 -23.62 8.31 -32.36
C ASP A 17 -22.10 8.22 -32.63
N GLU A 18 -21.47 9.35 -32.96
CA GLU A 18 -20.04 9.50 -33.20
C GLU A 18 -19.34 10.11 -31.98
N TRP A 19 -18.09 10.53 -32.12
CA TRP A 19 -17.36 11.23 -31.05
C TRP A 19 -18.01 12.57 -30.69
N GLY A 20 -18.08 12.85 -29.39
CA GLY A 20 -18.41 14.16 -28.83
C GLY A 20 -17.26 14.71 -28.00
N THR A 21 -17.04 16.02 -28.04
CA THR A 21 -16.07 16.69 -27.17
C THR A 21 -16.65 17.99 -26.62
N ILE A 22 -16.46 18.22 -25.32
CA ILE A 22 -16.71 19.50 -24.65
C ILE A 22 -15.37 19.96 -24.10
N ARG A 23 -14.87 21.09 -24.60
CA ARG A 23 -13.58 21.65 -24.20
C ARG A 23 -13.76 23.09 -23.77
N ALA A 24 -13.45 23.37 -22.51
CA ALA A 24 -13.47 24.71 -21.95
C ALA A 24 -12.09 25.03 -21.38
N GLY A 25 -11.25 25.71 -22.16
CA GLY A 25 -9.85 25.97 -21.80
C GLY A 25 -9.67 26.87 -20.58
N LYS A 26 -10.70 27.65 -20.22
CA LYS A 26 -10.71 28.37 -18.96
C LYS A 26 -11.16 27.51 -17.78
N GLY A 27 -12.02 26.50 -17.99
CA GLY A 27 -12.60 25.62 -16.98
C GLY A 27 -14.06 25.26 -17.30
N LEU A 28 -14.59 24.21 -16.70
CA LEU A 28 -15.95 23.68 -16.95
C LEU A 28 -16.71 23.46 -15.64
N PHE A 29 -17.88 24.08 -15.50
CA PHE A 29 -18.80 23.83 -14.41
C PHE A 29 -20.01 23.05 -14.93
N VAL A 30 -20.26 21.88 -14.34
CA VAL A 30 -21.41 21.02 -14.63
C VAL A 30 -22.23 20.89 -13.35
N SER A 31 -23.47 21.37 -13.37
CA SER A 31 -24.26 21.48 -12.14
C SER A 31 -25.72 21.06 -12.35
N ALA A 32 -26.29 20.45 -11.31
CA ALA A 32 -27.72 20.21 -11.15
C ALA A 32 -28.40 21.24 -10.22
N ASP A 33 -27.68 22.31 -9.83
CA ASP A 33 -28.19 23.43 -9.04
C ASP A 33 -29.18 24.25 -9.89
N ALA A 34 -30.34 24.58 -9.31
CA ALA A 34 -31.38 25.29 -10.04
C ALA A 34 -31.09 26.79 -10.12
N GLN A 35 -30.94 27.32 -11.33
CA GLN A 35 -30.87 28.77 -11.58
C GLN A 35 -32.13 29.26 -12.33
N ALA A 36 -33.19 29.53 -11.56
CA ALA A 36 -34.50 29.86 -12.11
C ALA A 36 -34.44 31.09 -13.04
N LYS A 37 -34.93 30.93 -14.26
CA LYS A 37 -34.96 31.97 -15.30
C LYS A 37 -33.57 32.57 -15.60
N ALA A 38 -32.50 31.83 -15.37
CA ALA A 38 -31.11 32.29 -15.53
C ALA A 38 -30.82 33.59 -14.76
N GLN A 39 -31.40 33.74 -13.56
CA GLN A 39 -31.09 34.85 -12.66
C GLN A 39 -29.76 34.59 -11.96
N GLY A 40 -28.76 35.43 -12.26
CA GLY A 40 -27.40 35.35 -11.68
C GLY A 40 -26.32 35.23 -12.76
N GLU A 41 -25.09 35.02 -12.32
CA GLU A 41 -23.95 34.82 -13.22
C GLU A 41 -23.97 33.41 -13.82
N VAL A 42 -23.37 33.25 -15.00
CA VAL A 42 -23.27 31.95 -15.68
C VAL A 42 -22.42 30.94 -14.88
N LEU A 43 -21.49 31.43 -14.08
CA LEU A 43 -20.59 30.64 -13.23
C LEU A 43 -20.89 30.83 -11.74
N ASP A 44 -22.15 31.03 -11.38
CA ASP A 44 -22.53 31.00 -9.96
C ASP A 44 -22.35 29.58 -9.40
N MET A 45 -21.26 29.39 -8.66
CA MET A 45 -20.88 28.13 -8.01
C MET A 45 -21.02 28.23 -6.48
N SER A 46 -21.71 29.25 -5.95
CA SER A 46 -21.74 29.57 -4.52
C SER A 46 -22.10 28.36 -3.65
N THR A 47 -23.18 27.65 -3.99
CA THR A 47 -23.61 26.43 -3.27
C THR A 47 -22.52 25.36 -3.24
N ALA A 48 -21.93 25.02 -4.38
CA ALA A 48 -20.88 24.01 -4.47
C ALA A 48 -19.62 24.40 -3.68
N LEU A 49 -19.23 25.69 -3.73
CA LEU A 49 -18.06 26.19 -3.00
C LEU A 49 -18.30 26.20 -1.49
N GLU A 50 -19.50 26.51 -1.02
CA GLU A 50 -19.87 26.46 0.40
C GLU A 50 -19.82 25.03 0.96
N GLU A 51 -20.29 24.04 0.20
CA GLU A 51 -20.21 22.63 0.59
C GLU A 51 -18.76 22.15 0.76
N ILE A 52 -17.89 22.52 -0.18
CA ILE A 52 -16.47 22.16 -0.13
C ILE A 52 -15.77 22.88 1.03
N ASP A 53 -16.06 24.17 1.26
CA ASP A 53 -15.47 24.93 2.36
C ASP A 53 -15.83 24.32 3.72
N ARG A 54 -17.11 23.98 3.91
CA ARG A 54 -17.58 23.31 5.14
C ARG A 54 -16.87 21.97 5.35
N LEU A 55 -16.70 21.18 4.30
CA LEU A 55 -16.02 19.88 4.40
C LEU A 55 -14.53 20.05 4.73
N ASN A 56 -13.85 21.02 4.13
CA ASN A 56 -12.45 21.34 4.44
C ASN A 56 -12.27 21.74 5.91
N GLN A 57 -13.17 22.54 6.46
CA GLN A 57 -13.13 22.91 7.89
C GLN A 57 -13.26 21.70 8.81
N GLN A 58 -14.14 20.74 8.47
CA GLN A 58 -14.29 19.50 9.24
C GLN A 58 -13.03 18.62 9.16
N LEU A 59 -12.41 18.53 7.98
CA LEU A 59 -11.18 17.75 7.78
C LEU A 59 -9.99 18.35 8.55
N GLN A 60 -9.87 19.67 8.62
CA GLN A 60 -8.85 20.33 9.44
C GLN A 60 -8.98 19.96 10.92
N GLN A 61 -10.20 19.87 11.46
CA GLN A 61 -10.41 19.43 12.84
C GLN A 61 -9.98 17.98 13.06
N LEU A 62 -10.30 17.09 12.10
CA LEU A 62 -9.87 15.69 12.15
C LEU A 62 -8.34 15.55 12.03
N GLU A 63 -7.72 16.39 11.22
CA GLU A 63 -6.28 16.46 11.04
C GLU A 63 -5.55 16.87 12.32
N ILE A 64 -6.04 17.89 13.04
CA ILE A 64 -5.50 18.29 14.35
C ILE A 64 -5.57 17.12 15.34
N ALA A 65 -6.67 16.37 15.34
CA ALA A 65 -6.81 15.20 16.20
C ALA A 65 -5.84 14.06 15.80
N ALA A 66 -5.62 13.86 14.51
CA ALA A 66 -4.65 12.89 13.99
C ALA A 66 -3.21 13.28 14.37
N GLU A 67 -2.87 14.57 14.31
CA GLU A 67 -1.56 15.10 14.69
C GLU A 67 -1.29 14.89 16.19
N GLN A 68 -2.27 15.18 17.06
CA GLN A 68 -2.15 14.93 18.50
C GLN A 68 -1.92 13.44 18.82
N ALA A 69 -2.46 12.53 18.00
CA ALA A 69 -2.25 11.10 18.09
C ALA A 69 -0.96 10.61 17.41
N GLN A 70 -0.14 11.51 16.86
CA GLN A 70 1.05 11.19 16.06
C GLN A 70 0.74 10.27 14.86
N ALA A 71 -0.48 10.36 14.33
CA ALA A 71 -0.88 9.63 13.13
C ALA A 71 -0.36 10.32 11.86
N LEU A 72 -0.44 9.62 10.72
CA LEU A 72 -0.07 10.20 9.43
C LEU A 72 -1.01 11.36 9.07
N LYS A 73 -0.43 12.54 8.81
CA LYS A 73 -1.16 13.74 8.39
C LYS A 73 -1.75 13.54 6.98
N VAL A 74 -3.01 13.90 6.80
CA VAL A 74 -3.63 13.99 5.46
C VAL A 74 -3.13 15.27 4.78
N ASP A 75 -2.85 15.25 3.49
CA ASP A 75 -2.42 16.47 2.77
C ASP A 75 -3.62 17.39 2.47
N VAL A 76 -4.18 17.99 3.53
CA VAL A 76 -5.29 18.96 3.44
C VAL A 76 -4.81 20.28 2.84
N ASP A 77 -3.55 20.66 3.09
CA ASP A 77 -2.94 21.88 2.55
C ASP A 77 -2.96 21.90 1.00
N SER A 78 -2.61 20.80 0.35
CA SER A 78 -2.70 20.69 -1.11
C SER A 78 -4.15 20.72 -1.62
N GLN A 79 -5.11 20.21 -0.85
CA GLN A 79 -6.54 20.26 -1.22
C GLN A 79 -7.07 21.70 -1.15
N ILE A 80 -6.75 22.42 -0.07
CA ILE A 80 -7.10 23.83 0.08
C ILE A 80 -6.45 24.66 -1.04
N TRP A 81 -5.18 24.40 -1.35
CA TRP A 81 -4.51 25.09 -2.46
C TRP A 81 -5.24 24.85 -3.80
N MET A 82 -5.62 23.61 -4.10
CA MET A 82 -6.35 23.27 -5.33
C MET A 82 -7.71 23.97 -5.36
N PHE A 83 -8.41 23.99 -4.23
CA PHE A 83 -9.70 24.66 -4.08
C PHE A 83 -9.60 26.17 -4.32
N GLU A 84 -8.70 26.86 -3.60
CA GLU A 84 -8.54 28.31 -3.69
C GLU A 84 -8.01 28.79 -5.04
N GLN A 85 -7.00 28.11 -5.59
CA GLN A 85 -6.27 28.61 -6.76
C GLN A 85 -6.83 28.11 -8.10
N ARG A 86 -7.56 27.00 -8.10
CA ARG A 86 -8.06 26.37 -9.34
C ARG A 86 -9.57 26.24 -9.34
N LEU A 87 -10.20 25.75 -8.27
CA LEU A 87 -11.64 25.46 -8.28
C LEU A 87 -12.50 26.73 -8.11
N LYS A 88 -12.22 27.58 -7.11
CA LYS A 88 -12.93 28.85 -6.91
C LYS A 88 -12.90 29.77 -8.15
N PRO A 89 -11.74 30.04 -8.78
CA PRO A 89 -11.70 30.83 -10.02
C PRO A 89 -12.08 30.00 -11.26
N LEU A 90 -12.39 28.71 -11.11
CA LEU A 90 -12.59 27.73 -12.18
C LEU A 90 -11.51 27.84 -13.25
N ASN A 91 -10.23 27.80 -12.86
CA ASN A 91 -9.07 27.98 -13.73
C ASN A 91 -8.48 26.63 -14.16
N GLU A 92 -8.76 26.25 -15.40
CA GLU A 92 -8.40 24.96 -16.03
C GLU A 92 -8.87 23.76 -15.19
N ALA A 93 -9.98 23.93 -14.49
CA ALA A 93 -10.58 22.95 -13.61
C ALA A 93 -11.96 22.52 -14.12
N VAL A 94 -12.38 21.33 -13.71
CA VAL A 94 -13.75 20.85 -13.90
C VAL A 94 -14.38 20.68 -12.53
N LEU A 95 -15.57 21.24 -12.34
CA LEU A 95 -16.38 21.07 -11.14
C LEU A 95 -17.71 20.41 -11.52
N PHE A 96 -18.02 19.31 -10.85
CA PHE A 96 -19.33 18.67 -10.89
C PHE A 96 -20.05 18.96 -9.57
N SER A 97 -21.26 19.49 -9.63
CA SER A 97 -22.10 19.81 -8.46
C SER A 97 -23.49 19.22 -8.60
N ALA A 98 -24.03 18.64 -7.52
CA ALA A 98 -25.41 18.19 -7.46
C ALA A 98 -25.90 18.17 -6.01
N PRO A 99 -26.96 18.92 -5.66
CA PRO A 99 -27.40 19.07 -4.27
C PRO A 99 -28.02 17.80 -3.69
N GLU A 100 -28.58 16.93 -4.54
CA GLU A 100 -29.29 15.71 -4.14
C GLU A 100 -28.50 14.43 -4.49
N GLY A 101 -27.20 14.56 -4.76
CA GLY A 101 -26.27 13.44 -4.93
C GLY A 101 -25.73 13.23 -6.34
N MET A 102 -24.68 12.42 -6.43
CA MET A 102 -23.94 12.13 -7.66
C MET A 102 -23.58 10.64 -7.71
N ALA A 103 -23.69 10.04 -8.88
CA ALA A 103 -23.29 8.66 -9.11
C ALA A 103 -22.36 8.56 -10.32
N LEU A 104 -21.26 7.83 -10.16
CA LEU A 104 -20.38 7.41 -11.23
C LEU A 104 -20.51 5.89 -11.37
N THR A 105 -20.85 5.41 -12.56
CA THR A 105 -21.02 3.97 -12.82
C THR A 105 -20.32 3.56 -14.11
N SER A 106 -19.84 2.32 -14.17
CA SER A 106 -19.25 1.71 -15.36
C SER A 106 -19.68 0.25 -15.42
N GLY A 107 -19.97 -0.25 -16.62
CA GLY A 107 -20.24 -1.68 -16.83
C GLY A 107 -18.98 -2.54 -16.77
N GLU A 108 -17.81 -1.92 -16.85
CA GLU A 108 -16.50 -2.58 -16.87
C GLU A 108 -15.58 -1.93 -15.81
N HIS A 109 -14.56 -1.19 -16.24
CA HIS A 109 -13.58 -0.57 -15.34
C HIS A 109 -13.91 0.89 -15.04
N MET A 110 -13.52 1.33 -13.84
CA MET A 110 -13.48 2.73 -13.44
C MET A 110 -12.08 3.05 -12.91
N GLN A 111 -11.48 4.14 -13.40
CA GLN A 111 -10.15 4.57 -13.00
C GLN A 111 -10.19 6.03 -12.52
N MET A 112 -9.59 6.29 -11.36
CA MET A 112 -9.33 7.62 -10.82
C MET A 112 -7.82 7.79 -10.72
N THR A 113 -7.26 8.82 -11.35
CA THR A 113 -5.80 9.02 -11.39
C THR A 113 -5.46 10.49 -11.39
N ALA A 114 -4.50 10.88 -10.56
CA ALA A 114 -3.95 12.23 -10.50
C ALA A 114 -2.42 12.16 -10.35
N THR A 115 -1.69 13.08 -10.99
CA THR A 115 -0.21 13.17 -10.87
C THR A 115 0.25 13.59 -9.47
N LYS A 116 -0.62 14.31 -8.74
CA LYS A 116 -0.37 14.72 -7.36
C LYS A 116 -1.24 13.87 -6.42
N ASN A 117 -2.37 14.42 -5.98
CA ASN A 117 -3.19 13.82 -4.93
C ASN A 117 -4.58 13.47 -5.45
N VAL A 118 -5.14 12.37 -4.92
CA VAL A 118 -6.57 12.05 -4.99
C VAL A 118 -7.11 12.18 -3.57
N ALA A 119 -8.15 12.98 -3.39
CA ALA A 119 -8.83 13.14 -2.11
C ALA A 119 -10.26 12.59 -2.22
N ILE A 120 -10.69 11.83 -1.20
CA ILE A 120 -12.04 11.30 -1.06
C ILE A 120 -12.51 11.67 0.33
N ASN A 121 -13.45 12.59 0.41
CA ASN A 121 -13.92 13.20 1.65
C ASN A 121 -15.43 13.05 1.74
N ALA A 122 -15.94 12.82 2.96
CA ALA A 122 -17.37 12.76 3.25
C ALA A 122 -17.65 13.44 4.60
N GLY A 123 -18.77 14.16 4.70
CA GLY A 123 -19.24 14.68 5.99
C GLY A 123 -19.85 13.60 6.90
N GLY A 124 -20.14 12.42 6.34
CA GLY A 124 -20.60 11.22 7.04
C GLY A 124 -19.66 10.03 6.78
N ASP A 125 -20.23 8.87 6.47
CA ASP A 125 -19.46 7.64 6.27
C ASP A 125 -18.86 7.53 4.87
N THR A 126 -17.67 6.90 4.77
CA THR A 126 -17.10 6.42 3.50
C THR A 126 -17.11 4.90 3.51
N SER A 127 -17.83 4.28 2.57
CA SER A 127 -17.89 2.83 2.41
C SER A 127 -17.12 2.39 1.17
N ILE A 128 -16.14 1.50 1.34
CA ILE A 128 -15.35 0.92 0.24
C ILE A 128 -15.45 -0.59 0.35
N GLY A 129 -15.92 -1.24 -0.72
CA GLY A 129 -16.14 -2.69 -0.75
C GLY A 129 -15.70 -3.30 -2.06
N ALA A 130 -15.17 -4.51 -1.99
CA ALA A 130 -14.82 -5.33 -3.15
C ALA A 130 -15.31 -6.77 -2.91
N MET A 131 -15.94 -7.38 -3.91
CA MET A 131 -16.29 -8.81 -3.87
C MET A 131 -15.06 -9.71 -4.06
N GLY A 132 -14.09 -9.22 -4.83
CA GLY A 132 -12.77 -9.84 -4.96
C GLY A 132 -11.78 -9.26 -3.95
N ASN A 133 -10.56 -9.01 -4.41
CA ASN A 133 -9.49 -8.51 -3.57
C ASN A 133 -9.54 -6.99 -3.44
N MET A 134 -9.20 -6.49 -2.24
CA MET A 134 -8.85 -5.09 -2.02
C MET A 134 -7.36 -5.00 -1.73
N THR A 135 -6.64 -4.11 -2.42
CA THR A 135 -5.21 -3.89 -2.22
C THR A 135 -4.92 -2.41 -2.08
N ALA A 136 -4.12 -2.04 -1.07
CA ALA A 136 -3.65 -0.67 -0.86
C ALA A 136 -2.11 -0.67 -0.88
N LEU A 137 -1.53 0.08 -1.81
CA LEU A 137 -0.08 0.22 -1.98
C LEU A 137 0.30 1.69 -1.75
N ALA A 138 1.32 1.92 -0.92
CA ALA A 138 1.86 3.25 -0.66
C ALA A 138 3.38 3.24 -0.86
N GLY A 139 3.93 4.28 -1.51
CA GLY A 139 5.36 4.40 -1.77
C GLY A 139 6.20 4.84 -0.56
N ASP A 140 5.57 5.46 0.45
CA ASP A 140 6.24 5.90 1.69
C ASP A 140 5.51 5.34 2.92
N LYS A 141 4.29 5.83 3.19
CA LYS A 141 3.53 5.50 4.42
C LYS A 141 2.08 5.18 4.13
N LEU A 142 1.55 4.20 4.88
CA LEU A 142 0.12 3.92 4.98
C LEU A 142 -0.32 4.18 6.42
N GLY A 143 -1.25 5.11 6.61
CA GLY A 143 -1.80 5.46 7.92
C GLY A 143 -3.27 5.07 8.05
N LEU A 144 -3.65 4.53 9.21
CA LEU A 144 -5.04 4.26 9.59
C LEU A 144 -5.29 4.91 10.94
N PHE A 145 -6.29 5.79 11.02
CA PHE A 145 -6.61 6.54 12.23
C PHE A 145 -8.12 6.59 12.45
N ALA A 146 -8.54 6.36 13.68
CA ALA A 146 -9.91 6.53 14.15
C ALA A 146 -9.88 7.44 15.39
N HIS A 147 -10.68 8.51 15.38
CA HIS A 147 -10.60 9.54 16.43
C HIS A 147 -11.40 9.17 17.69
N THR A 148 -12.73 9.04 17.55
CA THR A 148 -13.64 8.77 18.68
C THR A 148 -14.12 7.32 18.73
N GLY A 149 -14.17 6.66 17.57
CA GLY A 149 -14.60 5.28 17.41
C GLY A 149 -13.48 4.25 17.60
N GLN A 150 -13.81 2.99 17.38
CA GLN A 150 -12.84 1.89 17.40
C GLN A 150 -12.18 1.71 16.03
N LEU A 151 -10.89 1.39 16.02
CA LEU A 151 -10.23 0.78 14.87
C LEU A 151 -10.35 -0.75 15.01
N SER A 152 -10.95 -1.42 14.03
CA SER A 152 -11.21 -2.86 14.06
C SER A 152 -10.69 -3.55 12.80
N MET A 153 -9.77 -4.50 12.97
CA MET A 153 -9.23 -5.34 11.90
C MET A 153 -9.62 -6.80 12.17
N LYS A 154 -10.40 -7.41 11.27
CA LYS A 154 -10.97 -8.75 11.45
C LYS A 154 -10.89 -9.54 10.15
N ALA A 155 -10.58 -10.83 10.26
CA ALA A 155 -10.74 -11.82 9.19
C ALA A 155 -11.69 -12.92 9.69
N SER A 156 -12.61 -13.39 8.84
CA SER A 156 -13.62 -14.39 9.21
C SER A 156 -13.07 -15.81 9.18
N GLU A 157 -12.39 -16.17 8.09
CA GLU A 157 -11.88 -17.52 7.85
C GLU A 157 -10.36 -17.55 7.71
N GLY A 158 -9.80 -16.61 6.93
CA GLY A 158 -8.36 -16.50 6.69
C GLY A 158 -7.57 -15.92 7.88
N PRO A 159 -6.24 -16.09 7.87
CA PRO A 159 -5.37 -15.53 8.90
C PRO A 159 -5.30 -13.99 8.81
N VAL A 160 -4.96 -13.37 9.94
CA VAL A 160 -4.50 -11.97 9.96
C VAL A 160 -2.98 -11.98 10.09
N GLU A 161 -2.30 -11.46 9.07
CA GLU A 161 -0.84 -11.34 9.06
C GLU A 161 -0.41 -9.88 9.21
N MET A 162 0.54 -9.64 10.10
CA MET A 162 1.15 -8.33 10.32
C MET A 162 2.66 -8.51 10.37
N GLN A 163 3.42 -7.75 9.57
CA GLN A 163 4.87 -7.93 9.46
C GLN A 163 5.57 -6.58 9.31
N ALA A 164 6.75 -6.47 9.94
CA ALA A 164 7.71 -5.40 9.70
C ALA A 164 9.02 -6.05 9.23
N GLN A 165 9.25 -6.09 7.91
CA GLN A 165 10.32 -6.91 7.31
C GLN A 165 11.72 -6.39 7.62
N ASN A 166 11.90 -5.06 7.59
CA ASN A 166 13.20 -4.40 7.73
C ASN A 166 13.24 -3.41 8.92
N ALA A 167 12.23 -3.45 9.79
CA ALA A 167 12.07 -2.47 10.86
C ALA A 167 11.38 -3.07 12.10
N SER A 168 11.15 -2.25 13.12
CA SER A 168 10.49 -2.68 14.36
C SER A 168 8.97 -2.66 14.25
N MET A 169 8.31 -3.67 14.81
CA MET A 169 6.88 -3.62 15.13
C MET A 169 6.68 -3.13 16.57
N ARG A 170 5.71 -2.23 16.80
CA ARG A 170 5.33 -1.74 18.13
C ARG A 170 3.82 -1.88 18.32
N LEU A 171 3.43 -2.47 19.44
CA LEU A 171 2.03 -2.61 19.87
C LEU A 171 1.93 -1.97 21.26
N PHE A 172 1.09 -0.94 21.38
CA PHE A 172 0.93 -0.19 22.62
C PHE A 172 -0.56 0.00 22.92
N ALA A 173 -0.92 -0.11 24.19
CA ALA A 173 -2.25 0.21 24.70
C ALA A 173 -2.09 0.93 26.04
N GLU A 174 -2.65 2.12 26.18
CA GLU A 174 -2.58 2.91 27.43
C GLU A 174 -3.24 2.18 28.60
N LYS A 175 -4.35 1.48 28.33
CA LYS A 175 -5.08 0.71 29.34
C LYS A 175 -4.60 -0.73 29.40
N LYS A 176 -5.17 -1.59 28.56
CA LYS A 176 -4.95 -3.03 28.62
C LYS A 176 -4.60 -3.56 27.23
N LEU A 177 -3.53 -4.33 27.16
CA LEU A 177 -3.18 -5.17 26.01
C LEU A 177 -3.53 -6.62 26.34
N THR A 178 -4.34 -7.28 25.49
CA THR A 178 -4.71 -8.70 25.65
C THR A 178 -4.30 -9.47 24.41
N LEU A 179 -3.50 -10.52 24.60
CA LEU A 179 -3.17 -11.51 23.56
C LEU A 179 -3.71 -12.85 24.03
N SER A 180 -4.60 -13.44 23.24
CA SER A 180 -5.28 -14.68 23.59
C SER A 180 -5.44 -15.57 22.36
N SER A 181 -5.24 -16.87 22.54
CA SER A 181 -5.50 -17.92 21.55
C SER A 181 -6.37 -18.99 22.22
N ALA A 182 -7.29 -19.57 21.45
CA ALA A 182 -8.04 -20.76 21.89
C ALA A 182 -7.18 -22.05 21.82
N SER A 183 -6.00 -21.95 21.20
CA SER A 183 -4.99 -23.01 21.10
C SER A 183 -3.66 -22.43 21.61
N ASP A 184 -2.58 -22.61 20.86
CA ASP A 184 -1.25 -22.18 21.30
C ASP A 184 -1.00 -20.69 21.09
N ILE A 185 -0.18 -20.11 21.97
CA ILE A 185 0.48 -18.81 21.78
C ILE A 185 1.98 -19.09 21.74
N SER A 186 2.65 -18.63 20.70
CA SER A 186 4.10 -18.76 20.57
C SER A 186 4.77 -17.38 20.52
N PHE A 187 5.85 -17.26 21.28
CA PHE A 187 6.78 -16.12 21.19
C PHE A 187 8.14 -16.69 20.81
N ALA A 188 8.67 -16.27 19.66
CA ALA A 188 9.96 -16.71 19.16
C ALA A 188 10.84 -15.50 18.87
N GLY A 189 12.07 -15.51 19.40
CA GLY A 189 13.06 -14.47 19.17
C GLY A 189 14.44 -15.09 18.98
N LYS A 190 15.12 -14.73 17.88
CA LYS A 190 16.45 -15.30 17.55
C LYS A 190 17.51 -14.99 18.60
N LYS A 191 17.46 -13.80 19.20
CA LYS A 191 18.45 -13.33 20.18
C LYS A 191 17.94 -13.40 21.62
N ARG A 192 16.73 -12.89 21.87
CA ARG A 192 16.18 -12.73 23.22
C ARG A 192 14.67 -12.59 23.20
N ILE A 193 14.00 -13.12 24.23
CA ILE A 193 12.64 -12.75 24.62
C ILE A 193 12.69 -12.19 26.05
N THR A 194 12.03 -11.05 26.28
CA THR A 194 12.00 -10.38 27.59
C THR A 194 10.56 -10.05 27.96
N LEU A 195 10.12 -10.49 29.14
CA LEU A 195 8.84 -10.14 29.75
C LEU A 195 9.13 -9.36 31.02
N VAL A 196 8.56 -8.16 31.17
CA VAL A 196 8.80 -7.28 32.33
C VAL A 196 7.46 -6.80 32.88
N GLY A 197 7.31 -6.79 34.19
CA GLY A 197 6.13 -6.26 34.87
C GLY A 197 6.40 -5.94 36.34
N GLY A 198 6.04 -4.73 36.78
CA GLY A 198 6.12 -4.32 38.20
C GLY A 198 7.51 -4.46 38.83
N GLY A 199 8.58 -4.29 38.04
CA GLY A 199 9.97 -4.49 38.48
C GLY A 199 10.47 -5.94 38.49
N SER A 200 9.62 -6.91 38.15
CA SER A 200 10.02 -8.31 37.95
C SER A 200 10.20 -8.61 36.45
N TYR A 201 10.98 -9.65 36.12
CA TYR A 201 11.22 -10.01 34.73
C TYR A 201 11.46 -11.51 34.51
N LEU A 202 11.26 -11.94 33.26
CA LEU A 202 11.70 -13.22 32.69
C LEU A 202 12.44 -12.92 31.37
N ARG A 203 13.64 -13.45 31.22
CA ARG A 203 14.50 -13.30 30.06
C ARG A 203 14.93 -14.67 29.53
N LEU A 204 14.68 -14.90 28.25
CA LEU A 204 15.07 -16.11 27.52
C LEU A 204 16.17 -15.73 26.52
N GLU A 205 17.33 -16.38 26.61
CA GLU A 205 18.50 -16.16 25.76
C GLU A 205 19.12 -17.50 25.35
N ALA A 206 20.10 -17.45 24.44
CA ALA A 206 20.82 -18.65 24.01
C ALA A 206 21.42 -19.39 25.22
N GLY A 207 20.88 -20.59 25.50
CA GLY A 207 21.33 -21.45 26.60
C GLY A 207 21.03 -20.93 28.01
N LYS A 208 20.24 -19.86 28.18
CA LYS A 208 20.00 -19.23 29.48
C LYS A 208 18.53 -18.83 29.66
N VAL A 209 17.98 -19.22 30.80
CA VAL A 209 16.70 -18.72 31.32
C VAL A 209 17.01 -17.95 32.61
N GLU A 210 16.63 -16.67 32.64
CA GLU A 210 16.86 -15.79 33.80
C GLU A 210 15.52 -15.18 34.23
N TYR A 211 15.16 -15.32 35.50
CA TYR A 211 14.01 -14.62 36.08
C TYR A 211 14.44 -13.94 37.37
N GLY A 212 13.95 -12.73 37.61
CA GLY A 212 14.34 -11.92 38.76
C GLY A 212 13.19 -11.09 39.32
N THR A 213 13.22 -10.89 40.64
CA THR A 213 12.27 -10.05 41.39
C THR A 213 12.99 -9.49 42.64
N THR A 214 12.55 -8.33 43.14
CA THR A 214 13.09 -7.71 44.37
C THR A 214 12.35 -8.16 45.62
N ALA A 215 11.20 -8.83 45.48
CA ALA A 215 10.37 -9.28 46.58
C ALA A 215 10.28 -10.82 46.57
N THR A 216 9.07 -11.36 46.70
CA THR A 216 8.85 -12.79 46.86
C THR A 216 8.70 -13.51 45.51
N TYR A 217 9.49 -14.55 45.28
CA TYR A 217 9.21 -15.55 44.26
C TYR A 217 8.43 -16.72 44.87
N LEU A 218 7.17 -16.90 44.43
CA LEU A 218 6.28 -17.95 44.95
C LEU A 218 6.02 -19.02 43.88
N ARG A 219 6.51 -20.24 44.11
CA ARG A 219 6.29 -21.39 43.22
C ARG A 219 5.32 -22.39 43.86
N ARG A 220 4.07 -22.38 43.41
CA ARG A 220 3.02 -23.32 43.88
C ARG A 220 2.81 -24.45 42.89
N VAL A 221 3.44 -25.60 43.14
CA VAL A 221 3.30 -26.79 42.29
C VAL A 221 3.26 -28.08 43.11
N LYS A 222 2.69 -29.15 42.55
CA LYS A 222 2.72 -30.49 43.16
C LYS A 222 4.10 -31.16 43.09
N ARG A 223 4.89 -30.91 42.03
CA ARG A 223 6.21 -31.53 41.81
C ARG A 223 7.17 -30.59 41.08
N THR A 224 8.45 -30.69 41.41
CA THR A 224 9.58 -30.13 40.66
C THR A 224 10.38 -31.28 40.09
N MET A 225 10.81 -31.19 38.84
CA MET A 225 11.69 -32.18 38.24
C MET A 225 12.94 -31.46 37.73
N PHE A 226 14.10 -31.99 38.06
CA PHE A 226 15.38 -31.59 37.49
C PHE A 226 15.76 -32.66 36.46
N ALA A 227 15.88 -32.27 35.19
CA ALA A 227 16.20 -33.17 34.08
C ALA A 227 17.47 -32.68 33.37
N GLY A 228 18.11 -33.57 32.61
CA GLY A 228 19.25 -33.20 31.76
C GLY A 228 18.86 -32.20 30.67
N ALA A 229 19.86 -31.58 30.05
CA ALA A 229 19.64 -30.64 28.95
C ALA A 229 18.85 -31.31 27.81
N HIS A 230 17.84 -30.59 27.31
CA HIS A 230 17.07 -30.99 26.14
C HIS A 230 16.97 -29.78 25.22
N SER A 231 17.15 -29.99 23.92
CA SER A 231 16.98 -28.94 22.91
C SER A 231 15.71 -29.20 22.12
N THR A 232 14.88 -28.18 21.98
CA THR A 232 13.77 -28.17 21.02
C THR A 232 14.22 -27.31 19.84
N PRO A 233 14.14 -27.82 18.59
CA PRO A 233 14.42 -26.99 17.44
C PRO A 233 13.44 -25.82 17.44
N THR A 234 13.97 -24.60 17.48
CA THR A 234 13.15 -23.41 17.26
C THR A 234 12.87 -23.37 15.77
N SER A 235 11.65 -23.68 15.36
CA SER A 235 11.19 -23.35 14.01
C SER A 235 10.99 -21.84 13.96
N SER A 236 12.08 -21.09 13.73
CA SER A 236 11.93 -19.75 13.19
C SER A 236 11.38 -19.97 11.79
N VAL A 237 10.16 -19.51 11.51
CA VAL A 237 9.71 -19.37 10.12
C VAL A 237 10.77 -18.51 9.44
N LEU A 238 11.60 -19.14 8.61
CA LEU A 238 12.48 -18.41 7.72
C LEU A 238 11.52 -17.68 6.80
N MET A 239 11.52 -16.36 6.92
CA MET A 239 10.81 -15.51 5.98
C MET A 239 11.27 -15.94 4.59
N PRO A 240 10.36 -16.13 3.62
CA PRO A 240 10.79 -16.13 2.23
C PRO A 240 11.39 -14.75 1.99
N LEU A 241 12.72 -14.69 2.00
CA LEU A 241 13.42 -13.53 1.47
C LEU A 241 12.99 -13.50 0.01
N VAL A 242 12.21 -12.48 -0.36
CA VAL A 242 12.06 -12.13 -1.77
C VAL A 242 13.44 -11.60 -2.17
N GLU A 243 14.31 -12.51 -2.62
CA GLU A 243 15.66 -12.17 -3.10
C GLU A 243 15.60 -11.10 -4.20
N ASP A 244 14.45 -10.93 -4.86
CA ASP A 244 14.20 -9.92 -5.89
C ASP A 244 14.10 -8.47 -5.37
N LEU A 245 14.17 -8.20 -4.06
CA LEU A 245 14.09 -6.83 -3.51
C LEU A 245 15.42 -6.29 -2.96
N ILE A 246 16.47 -7.11 -2.83
CA ILE A 246 17.84 -6.63 -2.59
C ILE A 246 18.54 -6.61 -3.95
N LYS A 247 18.30 -5.55 -4.72
CA LYS A 247 18.92 -5.33 -6.03
C LYS A 247 19.96 -4.21 -5.90
N ASP A 248 21.22 -4.60 -5.79
CA ASP A 248 22.35 -3.66 -5.83
C ASP A 248 22.69 -3.32 -7.30
N GLY A 249 21.88 -2.49 -7.96
CA GLY A 249 22.21 -1.98 -9.30
C GLY A 249 21.10 -1.15 -9.95
N PHE A 250 21.49 -0.10 -10.69
CA PHE A 250 20.58 0.77 -11.45
C PHE A 250 20.32 0.24 -12.87
N PHE A 251 21.15 -0.68 -13.35
CA PHE A 251 21.05 -1.29 -14.67
C PHE A 251 20.94 -2.80 -14.53
N ASP A 252 20.12 -3.43 -15.37
CA ASP A 252 19.98 -4.88 -15.41
C ASP A 252 19.98 -5.42 -16.84
N GLU A 253 20.47 -6.64 -17.00
CA GLU A 253 20.45 -7.37 -18.27
C GLU A 253 20.26 -8.87 -18.02
N GLN A 254 19.59 -9.56 -18.95
CA GLN A 254 19.41 -11.01 -18.88
C GLN A 254 19.60 -11.67 -20.22
N PHE A 255 20.53 -12.62 -20.28
CA PHE A 255 20.83 -13.37 -21.48
C PHE A 255 19.99 -14.64 -21.56
N ARG A 256 19.47 -14.93 -22.75
CA ARG A 256 18.84 -16.20 -23.09
C ARG A 256 19.71 -16.93 -24.11
N ILE A 257 20.12 -18.15 -23.77
CA ILE A 257 20.98 -18.97 -24.61
C ILE A 257 20.11 -19.91 -25.44
N LEU A 258 20.24 -19.79 -26.75
CA LEU A 258 19.55 -20.60 -27.75
C LEU A 258 20.59 -21.38 -28.55
N ASN A 259 20.21 -22.55 -29.04
CA ASN A 259 21.02 -23.28 -30.03
C ASN A 259 20.76 -22.73 -31.45
N ASP A 260 21.48 -23.28 -32.44
CA ASP A 260 21.37 -22.88 -33.85
C ASP A 260 19.95 -23.06 -34.45
N SER A 261 19.12 -23.90 -33.83
CA SER A 261 17.71 -24.09 -34.20
C SER A 261 16.74 -23.15 -33.47
N GLY A 262 17.25 -22.19 -32.69
CA GLY A 262 16.45 -21.25 -31.90
C GLY A 262 15.82 -21.86 -30.63
N LYS A 263 16.19 -23.10 -30.26
CA LYS A 263 15.66 -23.77 -29.07
C LYS A 263 16.49 -23.38 -27.83
N PRO A 264 15.84 -23.10 -26.68
CA PRO A 264 16.54 -22.81 -25.44
C PRO A 264 17.47 -23.93 -24.98
N MET A 265 18.65 -23.54 -24.50
CA MET A 265 19.64 -24.46 -23.95
C MET A 265 19.67 -24.36 -22.43
N ALA A 266 19.13 -25.38 -21.76
CA ALA A 266 19.15 -25.50 -20.32
C ALA A 266 20.48 -26.07 -19.81
N ASN A 267 20.82 -25.74 -18.57
CA ASN A 267 21.97 -26.29 -17.84
C ASN A 267 23.34 -26.00 -18.51
N VAL A 268 23.44 -24.89 -19.24
CA VAL A 268 24.69 -24.42 -19.86
C VAL A 268 25.44 -23.54 -18.86
N PRO A 269 26.67 -23.89 -18.47
CA PRO A 269 27.52 -23.01 -17.66
C PRO A 269 27.72 -21.66 -18.34
N TYR A 270 27.59 -20.58 -17.58
CA TYR A 270 27.92 -19.23 -18.03
C TYR A 270 28.84 -18.53 -17.04
N PHE A 271 29.64 -17.61 -17.57
CA PHE A 271 30.42 -16.64 -16.81
C PHE A 271 30.24 -15.28 -17.49
N ILE A 272 29.90 -14.24 -16.73
CA ILE A 272 29.66 -12.89 -17.22
C ILE A 272 30.57 -11.96 -16.42
N SER A 273 31.29 -11.07 -17.10
CA SER A 273 32.12 -10.04 -16.47
C SER A 273 31.68 -8.66 -16.94
N THR A 274 31.59 -7.71 -16.02
CA THR A 274 31.50 -6.27 -16.32
C THR A 274 32.90 -5.70 -16.59
N GLU A 275 32.95 -4.47 -17.09
CA GLU A 275 34.19 -3.70 -17.25
C GLU A 275 34.75 -3.22 -15.90
N SER A 276 33.88 -3.08 -14.89
CA SER A 276 34.24 -2.79 -13.49
C SER A 276 34.87 -3.99 -12.76
N GLY A 277 34.90 -5.17 -13.37
CA GLY A 277 35.46 -6.39 -12.78
C GLY A 277 34.48 -7.19 -11.90
N GLU A 278 33.19 -6.86 -11.91
CA GLU A 278 32.15 -7.67 -11.27
C GLU A 278 31.87 -8.90 -12.14
N THR A 279 31.78 -10.07 -11.50
CA THR A 279 31.63 -11.35 -12.20
C THR A 279 30.40 -12.10 -11.73
N PHE A 280 29.66 -12.68 -12.67
CA PHE A 280 28.45 -13.46 -12.43
C PHE A 280 28.62 -14.83 -13.08
N LYS A 281 28.40 -15.91 -12.33
CA LYS A 281 28.53 -17.28 -12.84
C LYS A 281 27.35 -18.15 -12.42
N GLY A 282 27.04 -19.15 -13.23
CA GLY A 282 25.95 -20.08 -12.95
C GLY A 282 25.68 -21.01 -14.12
N VAL A 283 24.51 -21.65 -14.11
CA VAL A 283 24.00 -22.45 -15.22
C VAL A 283 22.65 -21.90 -15.67
N THR A 284 22.33 -22.01 -16.95
CA THR A 284 21.04 -21.58 -17.51
C THR A 284 19.87 -22.44 -17.00
N ASP A 285 18.69 -21.84 -16.87
CA ASP A 285 17.46 -22.54 -16.48
C ASP A 285 16.81 -23.32 -17.64
N ASN A 286 15.64 -23.92 -17.41
CA ASN A 286 14.89 -24.68 -18.42
C ASN A 286 14.45 -23.86 -19.64
N GLN A 287 14.45 -22.52 -19.54
CA GLN A 287 14.16 -21.59 -20.64
C GLN A 287 15.43 -21.00 -21.27
N GLY A 288 16.61 -21.50 -20.89
CA GLY A 288 17.90 -21.04 -21.37
C GLY A 288 18.33 -19.71 -20.78
N LEU A 289 17.69 -19.23 -19.71
CA LEU A 289 17.98 -17.92 -19.13
C LEU A 289 19.12 -18.02 -18.12
N CYS A 290 20.06 -17.07 -18.21
CA CYS A 290 20.99 -16.78 -17.13
C CYS A 290 20.25 -16.08 -15.97
N LYS A 291 20.86 -16.06 -14.78
CA LYS A 291 20.38 -15.14 -13.74
C LYS A 291 20.55 -13.70 -14.26
N ARG A 292 19.60 -12.84 -13.93
CA ARG A 292 19.65 -11.42 -14.27
C ARG A 292 20.87 -10.78 -13.61
N VAL A 293 21.66 -10.09 -14.40
CA VAL A 293 22.86 -9.38 -13.97
C VAL A 293 22.46 -7.95 -13.64
N PHE A 294 22.94 -7.44 -12.52
CA PHE A 294 22.75 -6.05 -12.10
C PHE A 294 24.10 -5.34 -12.04
N SER A 295 24.16 -4.09 -12.50
CA SER A 295 25.35 -3.25 -12.35
C SER A 295 24.96 -1.86 -11.84
N LYS A 296 25.90 -1.21 -11.13
CA LYS A 296 25.70 0.14 -10.60
C LYS A 296 25.76 1.21 -11.69
N GLU A 297 26.49 0.94 -12.76
CA GLU A 297 26.68 1.83 -13.92
C GLU A 297 26.43 1.07 -15.22
N ALA A 298 26.16 1.80 -16.30
CA ALA A 298 26.04 1.21 -17.63
C ALA A 298 27.41 0.66 -18.07
N SER A 299 27.50 -0.67 -18.22
CA SER A 299 28.75 -1.37 -18.54
C SER A 299 28.56 -2.30 -19.73
N LYS A 300 29.62 -2.49 -20.52
CA LYS A 300 29.68 -3.63 -21.43
C LYS A 300 29.81 -4.91 -20.62
N LEU A 301 29.06 -5.94 -21.04
CA LEU A 301 29.11 -7.28 -20.46
C LEU A 301 29.80 -8.22 -21.44
N THR A 302 30.78 -8.97 -20.95
CA THR A 302 31.38 -10.06 -21.72
C THR A 302 30.84 -11.38 -21.19
N VAL A 303 30.29 -12.21 -22.08
CA VAL A 303 29.62 -13.47 -21.74
C VAL A 303 30.41 -14.64 -22.32
N TRP A 304 30.80 -15.58 -21.47
CA TRP A 304 31.37 -16.87 -21.84
C TRP A 304 30.39 -17.99 -21.52
N LEU A 305 30.35 -19.03 -22.36
CA LEU A 305 29.41 -20.15 -22.26
C LEU A 305 30.15 -21.49 -22.33
N GLY A 306 29.59 -22.51 -21.68
CA GLY A 306 30.09 -23.88 -21.72
C GLY A 306 31.49 -24.02 -21.13
N VAL A 307 32.38 -24.70 -21.85
CA VAL A 307 33.75 -24.97 -21.38
C VAL A 307 34.53 -23.68 -21.10
N GLN A 308 34.37 -22.65 -21.94
CA GLN A 308 35.02 -21.35 -21.74
C GLN A 308 34.52 -20.62 -20.48
N ALA A 309 33.28 -20.88 -20.06
CA ALA A 309 32.78 -20.38 -18.79
C ALA A 309 33.43 -21.12 -17.61
N LEU A 310 33.52 -22.45 -17.69
CA LEU A 310 34.11 -23.30 -16.66
C LEU A 310 35.60 -23.01 -16.42
N GLU A 311 36.35 -22.66 -17.47
CA GLU A 311 37.75 -22.25 -17.36
C GLU A 311 37.96 -20.95 -16.55
N ARG A 312 36.90 -20.16 -16.36
CA ARG A 312 36.92 -18.87 -15.66
C ARG A 312 36.27 -18.91 -14.27
N TRP A 313 35.75 -20.07 -13.87
CA TRP A 313 35.10 -20.27 -12.58
C TRP A 313 36.04 -20.14 -11.39
#